data_AF-G8P190-F1
#
_entry.id   AF-G8P190-F1
#
_cell.length_a   1.000
_cell.length_b   1.000
_cell.length_c   1.000
_cell.angle_alpha   90.00
_cell.angle_beta   90.00
_cell.angle_gamma   90.00
#
_symmetry.space_group_name_H-M   'P 1'
#
loop_
_entity.id
_entity.type
_entity.pdbx_description
1 polymer ?
#
loop_
_entity_poly.entity_id
_entity_poly.type
_entity_poly.pdbx_seq_one_letter_code
_entity_poly.pdbx_strand_id
1 'polypeptide(L)' 'MAFLRSTRTVLTDSHFLVPFVVLLAGIVLLVVLH' A
#
# COMPACT_ATOMS: atom_id res chain seq x y z
N MET A 1 9.93 -15.22 -14.20
CA MET A 1 9.09 -14.11 -14.70
C MET A 1 7.62 -14.14 -14.24
N ALA A 2 7.10 -15.24 -13.65
CA ALA A 2 5.72 -15.30 -13.15
C ALA A 2 5.46 -14.46 -11.88
N PHE A 3 6.42 -14.41 -10.95
CA PHE A 3 6.29 -13.69 -9.67
C PHE A 3 6.03 -12.19 -9.84
N LEU A 4 6.79 -11.52 -10.73
CA LEU A 4 6.63 -10.09 -11.02
C LEU A 4 5.23 -9.73 -11.53
N ARG A 5 4.57 -10.64 -12.28
CA ARG A 5 3.22 -10.42 -12.78
C ARG A 5 2.19 -10.56 -11.67
N SER A 6 2.36 -11.53 -10.78
CA SER A 6 1.48 -11.72 -9.61
C SER A 6 1.60 -10.57 -8.61
N THR A 7 2.82 -10.11 -8.30
CA THR A 7 3.03 -8.94 -7.44
C THR A 7 2.45 -7.69 -8.08
N ARG A 8 2.59 -7.51 -9.40
CA ARG A 8 1.96 -6.39 -10.10
C ARG A 8 0.44 -6.49 -10.07
N THR A 9 -0.16 -7.66 -10.22
CA THR A 9 -1.62 -7.83 -10.10
C THR A 9 -2.12 -7.48 -8.70
N VAL A 10 -1.44 -7.93 -7.64
CA VAL A 10 -1.78 -7.59 -6.25
C VAL A 10 -1.62 -6.10 -5.98
N LEU A 11 -0.55 -5.48 -6.51
CA LEU A 11 -0.30 -4.05 -6.37
C LEU A 11 -1.23 -3.19 -7.22
N THR A 12 -1.74 -3.69 -8.34
CA THR A 12 -2.67 -2.94 -9.20
C THR A 12 -4.12 -3.16 -8.76
N ASP A 13 -4.37 -4.11 -7.87
CA ASP A 13 -5.67 -4.28 -7.24
C ASP A 13 -5.88 -3.16 -6.21
N SER A 14 -6.73 -2.21 -6.58
CA SER A 14 -7.09 -1.06 -5.77
C SER A 14 -7.62 -1.44 -4.39
N HIS A 15 -8.15 -2.66 -4.19
CA HIS A 15 -8.56 -3.13 -2.87
C HIS A 15 -7.42 -3.25 -1.87
N PHE A 16 -6.18 -3.48 -2.33
CA PHE A 16 -5.03 -3.62 -1.43
C PHE A 16 -4.21 -2.34 -1.34
N LEU A 17 -4.12 -1.60 -2.44
CA LEU A 17 -3.36 -0.35 -2.52
C LEU A 17 -3.96 0.77 -1.66
N VAL A 18 -5.29 0.90 -1.66
CA VAL A 18 -6.00 1.92 -0.88
C VAL A 18 -5.77 1.76 0.63
N PRO A 19 -6.05 0.60 1.26
CA PRO A 19 -5.79 0.43 2.69
C PRO A 19 -4.30 0.56 3.03
N PHE A 20 -3.39 0.15 2.14
CA PHE A 20 -1.96 0.33 2.35
C PHE A 20 -1.55 1.81 2.39
N VAL A 21 -2.05 2.63 1.44
CA VAL A 21 -1.78 4.08 1.41
C VAL A 21 -2.40 4.78 2.62
N VAL A 22 -3.61 4.39 3.03
CA VAL A 22 -4.28 4.93 4.22
C VAL A 22 -3.47 4.61 5.49
N LEU A 23 -2.98 3.38 5.63
CA LEU A 23 -2.11 2.99 6.75
C LEU A 23 -0.84 3.83 6.77
N LEU A 24 -0.18 3.99 5.62
CA LEU A 24 1.06 4.75 5.51
C LEU A 24 0.82 6.23 5.89
N ALA A 25 -0.26 6.82 5.40
CA ALA A 25 -0.65 8.19 5.73
C ALA A 25 -0.92 8.35 7.24
N GLY A 26 -1.60 7.38 7.86
CA GLY A 26 -1.85 7.37 9.31
C GLY A 26 -0.57 7.30 10.14
N ILE A 27 0.40 6.48 9.73
CA ILE A 27 1.70 6.38 10.39
C ILE A 27 2.47 7.70 10.27
N VAL A 28 2.56 8.27 9.06
CA VAL A 28 3.23 9.55 8.83
C VAL A 28 2.60 10.65 9.68
N LEU A 29 1.27 10.71 9.71
CA LEU A 29 0.53 11.68 10.51
C LEU A 29 0.85 11.51 12.00
N LEU A 30 0.85 10.26 12.51
CA LEU A 30 1.21 9.96 13.90
C LEU A 30 2.63 10.43 14.23
N VAL A 31 3.59 10.17 13.36
CA VAL A 31 5.00 10.55 13.55
C VAL A 31 5.19 12.06 13.52
N VAL A 32 4.44 12.78 12.67
CA VAL A 32 4.56 14.24 12.55
C VAL A 32 3.87 14.98 13.70
N LEU A 33 2.76 14.43 14.21
CA LEU A 33 1.99 15.03 15.30
C LEU A 33 2.50 14.67 16.69
N HIS A 34 3.20 13.54 16.83
CA HIS A 34 3.80 13.12 18.08
C HIS A 34 5.13 13.83 18.34
#